data_AF-A0A4P6G5D8-F1
#
_entry.id   AF-A0A4P6G5D8-F1
#
_cell.length_a   1.000
_cell.length_b   1.000
_cell.length_c   1.000
_cell.angle_alpha   90.00
_cell.angle_beta   90.00
_cell.angle_gamma   90.00
#
_symmetry.space_group_name_H-M   'P 1'
#
loop_
_entity.id
_entity.type
_entity.pdbx_description
1 polymer ?
#
loop_
_entity_poly.entity_id
_entity_poly.type
_entity_poly.pdbx_seq_one_letter_code
_entity_poly.pdbx_strand_id
1 'polypeptide(L)'
;MASLTDVLKQIAAQVAAIAYPNGIGQPSAAGIPIRVYPGWPIPNVLETDLAAGSAHISVYPAGKDRKTTRYIGRGWTQLTTPTHTVVMTVVGSAVTLSGTISLQNLMINLNGVSYVYAMQLTDTLTSAATALASMIPGASSTGPVITLTGAHNVFARVGGFGVAYKETKRQEQSVQIIVWAPTPAARDAVASPIDSALSDGNSINFTDGSYGIIRSTGSLMTDQLQKAGLYRLDLFYLIDYATTQTMQAAEIVAPVSNLSPSPAGSPVITRNP
;
A
#
# COMPACT_ATOMS: atom_id res chain seq x y z
N MET A 1 -1.65 5.56 -2.81
CA MET A 1 -3.04 5.40 -3.27
C MET A 1 -3.05 5.43 -4.77
N ALA A 2 -3.36 4.30 -5.41
CA ALA A 2 -3.50 4.22 -6.85
C ALA A 2 -4.58 5.20 -7.35
N SER A 3 -4.14 6.26 -8.01
CA SER A 3 -4.99 7.15 -8.79
C SER A 3 -5.16 6.60 -10.21
N LEU A 4 -6.13 7.13 -10.98
CA LEU A 4 -6.26 6.78 -12.39
C LEU A 4 -4.94 7.01 -13.16
N THR A 5 -4.21 8.07 -12.83
CA THR A 5 -2.91 8.37 -13.45
C THR A 5 -1.88 7.29 -13.12
N ASP A 6 -1.86 6.79 -11.89
CA ASP A 6 -0.95 5.72 -11.50
C ASP A 6 -1.30 4.41 -12.21
N VAL A 7 -2.60 4.13 -12.37
CA VAL A 7 -3.08 2.99 -13.14
C VAL A 7 -2.58 3.06 -14.59
N LEU A 8 -2.76 4.20 -15.28
CA LEU A 8 -2.30 4.37 -16.66
C LEU A 8 -0.78 4.25 -16.80
N LYS A 9 -0.02 4.82 -15.86
CA LYS A 9 1.44 4.71 -15.84
C LYS A 9 1.90 3.27 -15.60
N GLN A 10 1.25 2.55 -14.69
CA GLN A 10 1.61 1.18 -14.38
C GLN A 10 1.34 0.23 -15.55
N ILE A 11 0.21 0.40 -16.24
CA ILE A 11 -0.09 -0.37 -17.45
C ILE A 11 0.92 -0.03 -18.55
N ALA A 12 1.23 1.25 -18.77
CA ALA A 12 2.24 1.65 -19.75
C ALA A 12 3.61 1.03 -19.42
N ALA A 13 4.00 0.97 -18.15
CA ALA A 13 5.23 0.31 -17.71
C ALA A 13 5.19 -1.21 -17.95
N GLN A 14 4.07 -1.87 -17.65
CA GLN A 14 3.90 -3.31 -17.91
C GLN A 14 3.93 -3.62 -19.40
N VAL A 15 3.27 -2.81 -20.23
CA VAL A 15 3.30 -2.93 -21.70
C VAL A 15 4.71 -2.67 -22.24
N ALA A 16 5.44 -1.69 -21.69
CA ALA A 16 6.82 -1.43 -22.07
C ALA A 16 7.74 -2.62 -21.75
N ALA A 17 7.54 -3.28 -20.59
CA ALA A 17 8.28 -4.49 -20.23
C ALA A 17 7.98 -5.67 -21.17
N ILE A 18 6.74 -5.79 -21.65
CA ILE A 18 6.36 -6.80 -22.65
C ILE A 18 6.97 -6.47 -24.02
N ALA A 19 6.92 -5.20 -24.43
CA ALA A 19 7.49 -4.73 -25.69
C ALA A 19 9.02 -4.87 -25.73
N TYR A 20 9.68 -4.71 -24.57
CA TYR A 20 11.13 -4.80 -24.40
C TYR A 20 11.49 -5.78 -23.27
N PRO A 21 11.35 -7.10 -23.48
CA PRO A 21 11.57 -8.09 -22.42
C PRO A 21 13.02 -8.10 -21.91
N ASN A 22 13.98 -7.69 -22.75
CA ASN A 22 15.40 -7.60 -22.42
C ASN A 22 15.86 -6.15 -22.17
N GLY A 23 14.93 -5.22 -21.95
CA GLY A 23 15.20 -3.79 -21.75
C GLY A 23 15.27 -2.97 -23.04
N ILE A 24 15.14 -1.64 -22.90
CA ILE A 24 14.98 -0.68 -24.02
C ILE A 24 16.21 -0.51 -24.92
N GLY A 25 17.37 -0.99 -24.48
CA GLY A 25 18.60 -1.00 -25.28
C GLY A 25 18.72 -2.21 -26.21
N GLN A 26 17.77 -3.14 -26.14
CA GLN A 26 17.71 -4.35 -26.97
C GLN A 26 16.57 -4.24 -28.00
N PRO A 27 16.58 -5.07 -29.05
CA PRO A 27 15.46 -5.15 -29.99
C PRO A 27 14.14 -5.42 -29.26
N SER A 28 13.06 -4.79 -29.75
CA SER A 28 11.73 -5.06 -29.22
C SER A 28 11.26 -6.47 -29.60
N ALA A 29 10.23 -6.96 -28.91
CA ALA A 29 9.58 -8.22 -29.24
C ALA A 29 9.02 -8.27 -30.68
N ALA A 30 8.72 -7.10 -31.28
CA ALA A 30 8.21 -6.98 -32.64
C ALA A 30 9.31 -6.73 -33.69
N GLY A 31 10.57 -6.63 -33.29
CA GLY A 31 11.70 -6.35 -34.20
C GLY A 31 11.77 -4.92 -34.75
N ILE A 32 10.91 -4.00 -34.27
CA ILE A 32 10.90 -2.58 -34.65
C ILE A 32 10.98 -1.68 -33.42
N PRO A 33 11.45 -0.42 -33.51
CA PRO A 33 11.39 0.49 -32.37
C PRO A 33 9.94 0.77 -31.93
N ILE A 34 9.67 0.71 -30.63
CA ILE A 34 8.35 0.92 -30.04
C ILE A 34 8.44 2.00 -28.97
N ARG A 35 7.56 3.01 -29.01
CA ARG A 35 7.41 3.99 -27.92
C ARG A 35 6.14 3.72 -27.13
N VAL A 36 6.25 3.58 -25.81
CA VAL A 36 5.10 3.33 -24.92
C VAL A 36 4.90 4.50 -23.97
N TYR A 37 3.68 5.02 -23.88
CA TYR A 37 3.38 6.14 -22.98
C TYR A 37 1.89 6.20 -22.60
N PRO A 38 1.56 6.78 -21.44
CA PRO A 38 0.19 7.13 -21.10
C PRO A 38 -0.26 8.40 -21.86
N GLY A 39 -1.53 8.46 -22.24
CA GLY A 39 -2.13 9.61 -22.93
C GLY A 39 -2.04 9.52 -24.46
N TRP A 40 -2.52 10.57 -25.15
CA TRP A 40 -2.57 10.60 -26.61
C TRP A 40 -1.20 10.90 -27.24
N PRO A 41 -0.86 10.32 -28.41
CA PRO A 41 0.29 10.72 -29.21
C PRO A 41 0.30 12.22 -29.49
N ILE A 42 1.51 12.80 -29.52
CA ILE A 42 1.75 14.10 -30.12
C ILE A 42 1.80 13.91 -31.65
N PRO A 43 0.90 14.52 -32.44
CA PRO A 43 0.75 14.22 -33.87
C PRO A 43 2.05 14.30 -34.67
N ASN A 44 2.80 15.40 -34.56
CA ASN A 44 4.05 15.59 -35.32
C ASN A 44 5.11 14.53 -35.01
N VAL A 45 5.17 14.08 -33.74
CA VAL A 45 6.12 13.05 -33.31
C VAL A 45 5.70 11.70 -33.87
N LEU A 46 4.40 11.36 -33.75
CA LEU A 46 3.83 10.13 -34.27
C LEU A 46 4.07 10.00 -35.79
N GLU A 47 3.78 11.04 -36.57
CA GLU A 47 3.96 11.02 -38.02
C GLU A 47 5.43 10.82 -38.41
N THR A 48 6.35 11.52 -37.72
CA THR A 48 7.79 11.40 -37.98
C THR A 48 8.30 9.99 -37.68
N ASP A 49 7.88 9.41 -36.56
CA ASP A 49 8.33 8.08 -36.13
C ASP A 49 7.71 6.95 -36.97
N LEU A 50 6.43 7.09 -37.37
CA LEU A 50 5.78 6.15 -38.30
C LEU A 50 6.48 6.16 -39.66
N ALA A 51 6.82 7.34 -40.19
CA ALA A 51 7.57 7.45 -41.44
C ALA A 51 8.98 6.83 -41.34
N ALA A 52 9.58 6.85 -40.15
CA ALA A 52 10.84 6.17 -39.84
C ALA A 52 10.68 4.65 -39.56
N GLY A 53 9.47 4.09 -39.64
CA GLY A 53 9.19 2.66 -39.44
C GLY A 53 9.01 2.24 -37.98
N SER A 54 8.87 3.19 -37.05
CA SER A 54 8.63 2.91 -35.62
C SER A 54 7.15 2.82 -35.29
N ALA A 55 6.81 2.08 -34.24
CA ALA A 55 5.44 1.97 -33.73
C ALA A 55 5.28 2.70 -32.38
N HIS A 56 4.07 3.15 -32.10
CA HIS A 56 3.72 3.76 -30.82
C HIS A 56 2.64 2.93 -30.13
N ILE A 57 2.68 2.92 -28.81
CA ILE A 57 1.65 2.36 -27.96
C ILE A 57 1.21 3.43 -26.98
N SER A 58 -0.05 3.84 -27.08
CA SER A 58 -0.65 4.81 -26.16
C SER A 58 -1.67 4.12 -25.25
N VAL A 59 -1.59 4.41 -23.95
CA VAL A 59 -2.52 3.89 -22.95
C VAL A 59 -3.42 5.00 -22.44
N TYR A 60 -4.75 4.83 -22.52
CA TYR A 60 -5.70 5.88 -22.14
C TYR A 60 -6.99 5.31 -21.53
N PRO A 61 -7.70 6.08 -20.70
CA PRO A 61 -8.95 5.62 -20.11
C PRO A 61 -10.07 5.57 -21.16
N ALA A 62 -10.76 4.43 -21.26
CA ALA A 62 -11.89 4.23 -22.15
C ALA A 62 -13.21 4.36 -21.39
N GLY A 63 -13.76 5.58 -21.35
CA GLY A 63 -15.03 5.86 -20.68
C GLY A 63 -14.91 6.10 -19.17
N LYS A 64 -16.07 6.15 -18.50
CA LYS A 64 -16.17 6.45 -17.07
C LYS A 64 -15.83 5.22 -16.23
N ASP A 65 -15.27 5.47 -15.04
CA ASP A 65 -15.10 4.44 -14.03
C ASP A 65 -16.47 3.94 -13.54
N ARG A 66 -16.49 2.66 -13.15
CA ARG A 66 -17.63 2.03 -12.52
C ARG A 66 -17.25 1.60 -11.12
N LYS A 67 -18.01 2.04 -10.13
CA LYS A 67 -17.86 1.55 -8.76
C LYS A 67 -18.32 0.10 -8.68
N THR A 68 -17.43 -0.79 -8.27
CA THR A 68 -17.72 -2.23 -8.08
C THR A 68 -17.93 -2.63 -6.63
N THR A 69 -17.69 -1.71 -5.69
CA THR A 69 -17.80 -1.98 -4.26
C THR A 69 -19.20 -2.49 -3.90
N ARG A 70 -19.32 -3.77 -3.52
CA ARG A 70 -20.58 -4.37 -3.07
C ARG A 70 -20.84 -4.31 -1.57
N TYR A 71 -19.83 -4.01 -0.74
CA TYR A 71 -20.00 -3.88 0.72
C TYR A 71 -19.10 -2.81 1.30
N ILE A 72 -19.70 -1.77 1.87
CA ILE A 72 -19.04 -0.68 2.60
C ILE A 72 -18.95 -1.12 4.07
N GLY A 73 -17.76 -1.08 4.68
CA GLY A 73 -17.59 -1.39 6.10
C GLY A 73 -16.40 -2.26 6.49
N ARG A 74 -15.38 -2.46 5.64
CA ARG A 74 -14.15 -3.14 6.10
C ARG A 74 -13.46 -2.26 7.15
N GLY A 75 -13.39 -2.77 8.37
CA GLY A 75 -12.60 -2.17 9.44
C GLY A 75 -11.15 -1.99 9.02
N TRP A 76 -10.42 -1.14 9.73
CA TRP A 76 -8.98 -1.02 9.56
C TRP A 76 -8.31 -2.38 9.72
N THR A 77 -7.55 -2.81 8.71
CA THR A 77 -6.73 -4.01 8.75
C THR A 77 -5.27 -3.64 8.92
N GLN A 78 -4.52 -4.45 9.66
CA GLN A 78 -3.09 -4.21 9.86
C GLN A 78 -2.33 -4.38 8.53
N LEU A 79 -1.57 -3.36 8.13
CA LEU A 79 -0.64 -3.40 7.00
C LEU A 79 0.76 -3.80 7.46
N THR A 80 1.23 -3.17 8.54
CA THR A 80 2.53 -3.47 9.15
C THR A 80 2.38 -3.67 10.65
N THR A 81 3.11 -4.65 11.18
CA THR A 81 3.21 -4.88 12.62
C THR A 81 3.87 -3.69 13.31
N PRO A 82 3.39 -3.29 14.50
CA PRO A 82 4.10 -2.34 15.35
C PRO A 82 5.53 -2.80 15.60
N THR A 83 6.49 -1.86 15.55
CA THR A 83 7.90 -2.13 15.87
C THR A 83 8.24 -1.62 17.27
N HIS A 84 8.94 -2.45 18.05
CA HIS A 84 9.44 -2.11 19.38
C HIS A 84 10.94 -1.94 19.34
N THR A 85 11.40 -0.75 19.70
CA THR A 85 12.82 -0.36 19.71
C THR A 85 13.30 -0.12 21.14
N VAL A 86 12.39 0.25 22.03
CA VAL A 86 12.61 0.29 23.48
C VAL A 86 12.20 -1.05 24.08
N VAL A 87 13.01 -1.52 25.02
CA VAL A 87 12.74 -2.73 25.79
C VAL A 87 12.67 -2.35 27.26
N MET A 88 11.62 -2.82 27.94
CA MET A 88 11.45 -2.67 29.39
C MET A 88 11.63 -4.02 30.07
N THR A 89 12.63 -4.13 30.94
CA THR A 89 12.91 -5.36 31.69
C THR A 89 12.56 -5.14 33.15
N VAL A 90 11.72 -6.02 33.70
CA VAL A 90 11.34 -5.99 35.12
C VAL A 90 12.17 -7.00 35.90
N VAL A 91 12.85 -6.56 36.95
CA VAL A 91 13.58 -7.41 37.90
C VAL A 91 13.22 -6.98 39.31
N GLY A 92 12.45 -7.82 40.02
CA GLY A 92 11.94 -7.49 41.35
C GLY A 92 11.08 -6.22 41.31
N SER A 93 11.52 -5.19 42.01
CA SER A 93 10.87 -3.87 42.05
C SER A 93 11.49 -2.83 41.10
N ALA A 94 12.42 -3.23 40.24
CA ALA A 94 13.08 -2.34 39.30
C ALA A 94 12.62 -2.62 37.85
N VAL A 95 12.38 -1.54 37.09
CA VAL A 95 12.09 -1.59 35.66
C VAL A 95 13.18 -0.83 34.93
N THR A 96 13.93 -1.52 34.06
CA THR A 96 15.03 -0.92 33.30
C THR A 96 14.62 -0.70 31.85
N LEU A 97 14.81 0.51 31.35
CA LEU A 97 14.61 0.88 29.94
C LEU A 97 15.92 0.69 29.17
N SER A 98 15.85 0.07 27.99
CA SER A 98 17.01 -0.09 27.09
C SER A 98 16.56 0.02 25.63
N GLY A 99 17.52 0.05 24.70
CA GLY A 99 17.23 0.13 23.26
C GLY A 99 17.30 1.54 22.69
N THR A 100 16.55 1.79 21.63
CA THR A 100 16.60 3.05 20.86
C THR A 100 15.32 3.85 20.99
N ILE A 101 15.46 5.16 21.20
CA ILE A 101 14.33 6.10 21.31
C ILE A 101 13.52 6.13 20.02
N SER A 102 12.21 6.01 20.17
CA SER A 102 11.22 6.27 19.12
C SER A 102 9.89 6.64 19.77
N LEU A 103 8.93 7.09 18.96
CA LEU A 103 7.56 7.33 19.44
C LEU A 103 6.94 5.98 19.84
N GLN A 104 6.84 5.73 21.15
CA GLN A 104 6.31 4.49 21.73
C GLN A 104 5.56 4.78 23.04
N ASN A 105 4.58 3.93 23.37
CA ASN A 105 3.88 4.01 24.64
C ASN A 105 4.54 3.06 25.64
N LEU A 106 5.07 3.59 26.73
CA LEU A 106 5.64 2.80 27.82
C LEU A 106 4.58 2.58 28.89
N MET A 107 4.37 1.34 29.31
CA MET A 107 3.40 0.99 30.33
C MET A 107 4.07 0.19 31.44
N ILE A 108 3.82 0.60 32.69
CA ILE A 108 4.08 -0.20 33.88
C ILE A 108 2.74 -0.46 34.55
N ASN A 109 2.44 -1.73 34.76
CA ASN A 109 1.38 -2.13 35.67
C ASN A 109 2.00 -2.40 37.04
N LEU A 110 1.54 -1.69 38.06
CA LEU A 110 1.93 -1.88 39.45
C LEU A 110 0.68 -2.26 40.25
N ASN A 111 0.66 -3.49 40.76
CA ASN A 111 -0.40 -4.02 41.62
C ASN A 111 -1.82 -3.84 41.03
N GLY A 112 -1.96 -3.98 39.70
CA GLY A 112 -3.24 -3.86 38.99
C GLY A 112 -3.52 -2.45 38.43
N VAL A 113 -2.74 -1.44 38.79
CA VAL A 113 -2.88 -0.07 38.25
C VAL A 113 -1.89 0.14 37.11
N SER A 114 -2.39 0.55 35.94
CA SER A 114 -1.56 0.78 34.75
C SER A 114 -1.20 2.26 34.60
N TYR A 115 0.09 2.55 34.52
CA TYR A 115 0.63 3.88 34.26
C TYR A 115 1.25 3.87 32.86
N VAL A 116 0.83 4.81 32.01
CA VAL A 116 1.26 4.86 30.60
C VAL A 116 1.88 6.22 30.30
N TYR A 117 3.09 6.21 29.75
CA TYR A 117 3.79 7.38 29.27
C TYR A 117 4.01 7.30 27.75
N ALA A 118 3.63 8.35 27.03
CA ALA A 118 3.84 8.47 25.59
C ALA A 118 5.18 9.17 25.31
N MET A 119 6.17 8.39 24.87
CA MET A 119 7.53 8.87 24.59
C MET A 119 7.57 9.80 23.39
N GLN A 120 8.36 10.87 23.49
CA GLN A 120 8.60 11.86 22.45
C GLN A 120 9.96 11.63 21.78
N LEU A 121 10.14 12.12 20.55
CA LEU A 121 11.43 12.00 19.83
C LEU A 121 12.57 12.78 20.51
N THR A 122 12.25 13.76 21.34
CA THR A 122 13.22 14.54 22.13
C THR A 122 13.60 13.86 23.44
N ASP A 123 12.96 12.74 23.80
CA ASP A 123 13.30 12.02 25.02
C ASP A 123 14.63 11.29 24.92
N THR A 124 15.18 11.01 26.09
CA THR A 124 16.23 10.02 26.32
C THR A 124 15.63 8.90 27.17
N LEU A 125 16.31 7.75 27.26
CA LEU A 125 15.83 6.65 28.10
C LEU A 125 15.73 7.09 29.57
N THR A 126 16.61 8.01 30.00
CA THR A 126 16.57 8.61 31.33
C THR A 126 15.39 9.56 31.50
N SER A 127 15.15 10.51 30.56
CA SER A 127 14.01 11.43 30.69
C SER A 127 12.67 10.70 30.63
N ALA A 128 12.55 9.68 29.77
CA ALA A 128 11.36 8.84 29.69
C ALA A 128 11.15 8.02 30.99
N ALA A 129 12.21 7.47 31.56
CA ALA A 129 12.14 6.77 32.85
C ALA A 129 11.71 7.71 33.98
N THR A 130 12.25 8.92 34.03
CA THR A 130 11.87 9.94 35.02
C THR A 130 10.42 10.40 34.86
N ALA A 131 9.98 10.65 33.62
CA ALA A 131 8.60 11.03 33.35
C ALA A 131 7.62 9.93 33.77
N LEU A 132 7.90 8.67 33.41
CA LEU A 132 7.05 7.54 33.81
C LEU A 132 7.06 7.31 35.33
N ALA A 133 8.22 7.42 35.99
CA ALA A 133 8.32 7.32 37.44
C ALA A 133 7.50 8.40 38.16
N SER A 134 7.48 9.64 37.63
CA SER A 134 6.70 10.74 38.23
C SER A 134 5.18 10.49 38.25
N MET A 135 4.68 9.60 37.38
CA MET A 135 3.27 9.21 37.34
C MET A 135 2.92 8.15 38.38
N ILE A 136 3.92 7.45 38.93
CA ILE A 136 3.72 6.33 39.86
C ILE A 136 4.00 6.82 41.29
N PRO A 137 3.01 6.79 42.20
CA PRO A 137 3.21 7.21 43.58
C PRO A 137 4.33 6.43 44.28
N GLY A 138 5.32 7.15 44.81
CA GLY A 138 6.45 6.56 45.54
C GLY A 138 7.56 5.96 44.66
N ALA A 139 7.41 5.95 43.34
CA ALA A 139 8.47 5.51 42.45
C ALA A 139 9.58 6.59 42.34
N SER A 140 10.80 6.13 42.05
CA SER A 140 11.93 6.98 41.73
C SER A 140 12.64 6.48 40.48
N SER A 141 13.41 7.34 39.81
CA SER A 141 14.21 6.96 38.64
C SER A 141 15.67 7.36 38.84
N THR A 142 16.61 6.48 38.51
CA THR A 142 18.03 6.79 38.40
C THR A 142 18.55 6.30 37.06
N GLY A 143 18.95 7.22 36.18
CA GLY A 143 19.28 6.88 34.80
C GLY A 143 18.06 6.24 34.09
N PRO A 144 18.23 5.17 33.31
CA PRO A 144 17.13 4.47 32.66
C PRO A 144 16.40 3.46 33.57
N VAL A 145 16.69 3.43 34.89
CA VAL A 145 16.11 2.47 35.83
C VAL A 145 15.06 3.17 36.69
N ILE A 146 13.85 2.60 36.75
CA ILE A 146 12.76 3.02 37.61
C ILE A 146 12.68 2.04 38.79
N THR A 147 12.72 2.55 40.02
CA THR A 147 12.55 1.78 41.25
C THR A 147 11.16 2.02 41.81
N LEU A 148 10.41 0.94 42.02
CA LEU A 148 9.04 0.95 42.51
C LEU A 148 9.01 0.61 44.00
N THR A 149 8.25 1.36 44.80
CA THR A 149 8.00 1.03 46.20
C THR A 149 6.71 0.22 46.35
N GLY A 150 6.71 -0.81 47.20
CA GLY A 150 5.50 -1.64 47.44
C GLY A 150 5.12 -2.55 46.27
N ALA A 151 6.08 -2.94 45.43
CA ALA A 151 5.87 -3.82 44.29
C ALA A 151 5.59 -5.27 44.75
N HIS A 152 4.38 -5.77 44.46
CA HIS A 152 4.01 -7.17 44.69
C HIS A 152 3.67 -7.89 43.37
N ASN A 153 3.12 -7.15 42.40
CA ASN A 153 2.92 -7.61 41.03
C ASN A 153 3.30 -6.49 40.07
N VAL A 154 4.32 -6.72 39.25
CA VAL A 154 4.83 -5.75 38.28
C VAL A 154 5.04 -6.44 36.95
N PHE A 155 4.50 -5.84 35.90
CA PHE A 155 4.89 -6.13 34.54
C PHE A 155 4.97 -4.84 33.73
N ALA A 156 5.81 -4.83 32.72
CA ALA A 156 5.97 -3.71 31.80
C ALA A 156 5.60 -4.13 30.38
N ARG A 157 5.09 -3.18 29.60
CA ARG A 157 4.78 -3.36 28.19
C ARG A 157 5.24 -2.13 27.41
N VAL A 158 5.71 -2.36 26.19
CA VAL A 158 6.03 -1.31 25.24
C VAL A 158 5.06 -1.44 24.07
N GLY A 159 4.38 -0.36 23.73
CA GLY A 159 3.46 -0.26 22.61
C GLY A 159 4.13 0.45 21.46
N GLY A 160 4.19 -0.21 20.31
CA GLY A 160 4.67 0.39 19.07
C GLY A 160 3.56 1.12 18.31
N PHE A 161 3.94 1.69 17.18
CA PHE A 161 3.00 2.10 16.15
C PHE A 161 3.17 1.22 14.92
N GLY A 162 2.06 0.65 14.44
CA GLY A 162 1.96 0.00 13.14
C GLY A 162 1.25 0.89 12.13
N VAL A 163 1.15 0.43 10.90
CA VAL A 163 0.27 1.05 9.89
C VAL A 163 -0.93 0.14 9.71
N ALA A 164 -2.12 0.71 9.80
CA ALA A 164 -3.35 0.07 9.37
C ALA A 164 -3.81 0.69 8.04
N TYR A 165 -4.53 -0.08 7.24
CA TYR A 165 -5.15 0.39 6.02
C TYR A 165 -6.62 -0.02 5.95
N LYS A 166 -7.42 0.75 5.21
CA LYS A 166 -8.79 0.37 4.85
C LYS A 166 -9.03 0.65 3.38
N GLU A 167 -9.83 -0.19 2.75
CA GLU A 167 -10.33 0.07 1.41
C GLU A 167 -11.50 1.07 1.48
N THR A 168 -11.42 2.17 0.74
CA THR A 168 -12.47 3.22 0.71
C THR A 168 -13.43 3.05 -0.45
N LYS A 169 -12.92 2.62 -1.60
CA LYS A 169 -13.72 2.31 -2.79
C LYS A 169 -12.96 1.32 -3.65
N ARG A 170 -13.73 0.59 -4.47
CA ARG A 170 -13.24 -0.31 -5.51
C ARG A 170 -13.78 0.14 -6.87
N GLN A 171 -12.81 0.40 -7.71
CA GLN A 171 -12.80 0.87 -9.09
C GLN A 171 -12.75 -0.17 -10.19
N GLU A 172 -13.75 -0.36 -11.04
CA GLU A 172 -13.50 -0.85 -12.41
C GLU A 172 -13.23 0.34 -13.33
N GLN A 173 -12.05 0.38 -13.94
CA GLN A 173 -11.70 1.32 -14.99
C GLN A 173 -11.44 0.57 -16.28
N SER A 174 -12.17 0.94 -17.34
CA SER A 174 -11.81 0.49 -18.68
C SER A 174 -10.64 1.33 -19.20
N VAL A 175 -9.63 0.65 -19.69
CA VAL A 175 -8.43 1.23 -20.28
C VAL A 175 -8.29 0.66 -21.68
N GLN A 176 -7.90 1.54 -22.59
CA GLN A 176 -7.62 1.17 -23.96
C GLN A 176 -6.13 1.38 -24.24
N ILE A 177 -5.56 0.35 -24.86
CA ILE A 177 -4.18 0.32 -25.32
C ILE A 177 -4.26 0.39 -26.85
N ILE A 178 -3.79 1.49 -27.43
CA ILE A 178 -3.78 1.67 -28.89
C ILE A 178 -2.37 1.40 -29.40
N VAL A 179 -2.28 0.51 -30.38
CA VAL A 179 -1.10 0.33 -31.22
C VAL A 179 -1.26 1.20 -32.46
N TRP A 180 -0.29 2.08 -32.69
CA TRP A 180 -0.14 2.89 -33.90
C TRP A 180 1.06 2.36 -34.67
N ALA A 181 0.86 1.86 -35.89
CA ALA A 181 1.93 1.24 -36.66
C ALA A 181 1.93 1.69 -38.13
N PRO A 182 3.10 1.66 -38.79
CA PRO A 182 3.24 2.12 -40.18
C PRO A 182 2.76 1.11 -41.22
N THR A 183 2.64 -0.17 -40.84
CA THR A 183 2.15 -1.25 -41.71
C THR A 183 1.25 -2.22 -40.94
N PRO A 184 0.38 -2.99 -41.62
CA PRO A 184 -0.42 -4.02 -40.97
C PRO A 184 0.44 -5.08 -40.27
N ALA A 185 1.53 -5.50 -40.90
CA ALA A 185 2.45 -6.49 -40.32
C ALA A 185 3.13 -5.97 -39.05
N ALA A 186 3.54 -4.69 -39.03
CA ALA A 186 4.10 -4.05 -37.84
C ALA A 186 3.07 -3.97 -36.71
N ARG A 187 1.81 -3.62 -37.03
CA ARG A 187 0.71 -3.57 -36.06
C ARG A 187 0.50 -4.93 -35.39
N ASP A 188 0.42 -5.99 -36.18
CA ASP A 188 0.13 -7.33 -35.68
C ASP A 188 1.32 -7.89 -34.87
N ALA A 189 2.55 -7.63 -35.33
CA ALA A 189 3.78 -7.99 -34.61
C ALA A 189 3.92 -7.29 -33.25
N VAL A 190 3.41 -6.05 -33.13
CA VAL A 190 3.40 -5.31 -31.85
C VAL A 190 2.24 -5.75 -30.96
N ALA A 191 1.04 -5.91 -31.52
CA ALA A 191 -0.17 -6.19 -30.74
C ALA A 191 -0.18 -7.62 -30.15
N SER A 192 0.28 -8.62 -30.91
CA SER A 192 0.17 -10.03 -30.51
C SER A 192 0.91 -10.37 -29.20
N PRO A 193 2.18 -9.96 -28.99
CA PRO A 193 2.87 -10.19 -27.72
C PRO A 193 2.20 -9.50 -26.53
N ILE A 194 1.64 -8.30 -26.75
CA ILE A 194 0.96 -7.52 -25.70
C ILE A 194 -0.32 -8.21 -25.27
N ASP A 195 -1.17 -8.58 -26.23
CA ASP A 195 -2.43 -9.24 -25.92
C ASP A 195 -2.20 -10.60 -25.26
N SER A 196 -1.24 -11.39 -25.76
CA SER A 196 -0.90 -12.68 -25.16
C SER A 196 -0.41 -12.55 -23.71
N ALA A 197 0.50 -11.60 -23.42
CA ALA A 197 1.05 -11.45 -22.08
C ALA A 197 0.05 -10.83 -21.08
N LEU A 198 -0.77 -9.87 -21.52
CA LEU A 198 -1.78 -9.24 -20.66
C LEU A 198 -3.02 -10.12 -20.46
N SER A 199 -3.32 -11.02 -21.40
CA SER A 199 -4.42 -12.00 -21.23
C SER A 199 -4.04 -13.15 -20.30
N ASP A 200 -2.77 -13.56 -20.27
CA ASP A 200 -2.25 -14.51 -19.29
C ASP A 200 -2.10 -13.87 -17.90
N GLY A 201 -1.60 -12.64 -17.86
CA GLY A 201 -1.39 -11.87 -16.64
C GLY A 201 -2.69 -11.33 -16.04
N ASN A 202 -3.30 -12.05 -15.10
CA ASN A 202 -4.54 -11.61 -14.42
C ASN A 202 -4.34 -10.58 -13.29
N SER A 203 -3.14 -10.02 -13.14
CA SER A 203 -2.78 -9.20 -11.99
C SER A 203 -1.95 -7.98 -12.36
N ILE A 204 -2.16 -6.89 -11.60
CA ILE A 204 -1.35 -5.67 -11.69
C ILE A 204 -1.03 -5.19 -10.28
N ASN A 205 0.25 -4.97 -10.00
CA ASN A 205 0.71 -4.41 -8.73
C ASN A 205 1.00 -2.92 -8.93
N PHE A 206 0.51 -2.09 -8.01
CA PHE A 206 0.77 -0.66 -8.02
C PHE A 206 1.95 -0.32 -7.10
N THR A 207 2.58 0.83 -7.32
CA THR A 207 3.76 1.28 -6.56
C THR A 207 3.48 1.52 -5.08
N ASP A 208 2.22 1.69 -4.70
CA ASP A 208 1.78 1.82 -3.31
C ASP A 208 1.51 0.47 -2.62
N GLY A 209 1.84 -0.64 -3.28
CA GLY A 209 1.61 -2.00 -2.80
C GLY A 209 0.17 -2.48 -2.94
N SER A 210 -0.74 -1.66 -3.48
CA SER A 210 -2.10 -2.11 -3.78
C SER A 210 -2.11 -3.05 -4.99
N TYR A 211 -3.12 -3.90 -5.03
CA TYR A 211 -3.28 -4.94 -6.04
C TYR A 211 -4.54 -4.69 -6.87
N GLY A 212 -4.42 -4.88 -8.18
CA GLY A 212 -5.52 -4.84 -9.13
C GLY A 212 -5.61 -6.13 -9.96
N ILE A 213 -6.78 -6.33 -10.56
CA ILE A 213 -7.05 -7.41 -11.51
C ILE A 213 -7.26 -6.76 -12.88
N ILE A 214 -6.58 -7.29 -13.89
CA ILE A 214 -6.76 -6.88 -15.29
C ILE A 214 -7.52 -7.99 -16.04
N ARG A 215 -8.44 -7.60 -16.92
CA ARG A 215 -9.24 -8.52 -17.73
C ARG A 215 -9.43 -7.97 -19.14
N SER A 216 -9.18 -8.79 -20.15
CA SER A 216 -9.49 -8.42 -21.53
C SER A 216 -11.02 -8.33 -21.73
N THR A 217 -11.45 -7.27 -22.42
CA THR A 217 -12.87 -7.04 -22.75
C THR A 217 -13.14 -7.04 -24.25
N GLY A 218 -12.10 -7.07 -25.07
CA GLY A 218 -12.19 -7.12 -26.52
C GLY A 218 -11.15 -6.27 -27.19
N SER A 219 -11.18 -6.27 -28.51
CA SER A 219 -10.31 -5.49 -29.36
C SER A 219 -11.09 -4.87 -30.52
N LEU A 220 -10.58 -3.75 -31.03
CA LEU A 220 -11.10 -3.09 -32.23
C LEU A 220 -9.94 -2.80 -33.16
N MET A 221 -10.00 -3.33 -34.38
CA MET A 221 -9.03 -3.03 -35.42
C MET A 221 -9.64 -2.05 -36.40
N THR A 222 -8.91 -0.97 -36.71
CA THR A 222 -9.37 0.05 -37.67
C THR A 222 -8.22 0.54 -38.53
N ASP A 223 -8.41 0.45 -39.84
CA ASP A 223 -7.44 0.90 -40.84
C ASP A 223 -8.00 2.07 -41.67
N GLN A 224 -8.91 2.86 -41.07
CA GLN A 224 -9.52 4.03 -41.72
C GLN A 224 -8.48 5.04 -42.21
N LEU A 225 -7.31 5.10 -41.56
CA LEU A 225 -6.21 6.01 -41.88
C LEU A 225 -5.08 5.33 -42.68
N GLN A 226 -5.34 4.19 -43.32
CA GLN A 226 -4.34 3.51 -44.17
C GLN A 226 -3.78 4.40 -45.28
N LYS A 227 -4.57 5.36 -45.81
CA LYS A 227 -4.10 6.33 -46.82
C LYS A 227 -3.02 7.28 -46.30
N ALA A 228 -2.95 7.47 -44.97
CA ALA A 228 -1.91 8.21 -44.28
C ALA A 228 -0.80 7.30 -43.74
N GLY A 229 -0.76 6.02 -44.14
CA GLY A 229 0.22 5.05 -43.65
C GLY A 229 0.03 4.67 -42.18
N LEU A 230 -1.17 4.84 -41.63
CA LEU A 230 -1.45 4.59 -40.22
C LEU A 230 -2.44 3.43 -40.04
N TYR A 231 -1.96 2.39 -39.39
CA TYR A 231 -2.71 1.18 -39.05
C TYR A 231 -2.90 1.13 -37.53
N ARG A 232 -4.12 0.85 -37.09
CA ARG A 232 -4.50 0.98 -35.68
C ARG A 232 -5.20 -0.27 -35.16
N LEU A 233 -4.74 -0.73 -33.99
CA LEU A 233 -5.40 -1.79 -33.22
C LEU A 233 -5.56 -1.33 -31.77
N ASP A 234 -6.78 -1.43 -31.29
CA ASP A 234 -7.20 -1.04 -29.95
C ASP A 234 -7.47 -2.30 -29.13
N LEU A 235 -6.79 -2.45 -28.01
CA LEU A 235 -7.08 -3.48 -27.01
C LEU A 235 -7.79 -2.84 -25.83
N PHE A 236 -8.92 -3.40 -25.40
CA PHE A 236 -9.69 -2.90 -24.27
C PHE A 236 -9.53 -3.85 -23.07
N TYR A 237 -9.07 -3.31 -21.95
CA TYR A 237 -8.95 -4.02 -20.69
C TYR A 237 -9.72 -3.32 -19.59
N LEU A 238 -10.40 -4.10 -18.76
CA LEU A 238 -10.94 -3.64 -17.49
C LEU A 238 -9.92 -3.88 -16.38
N ILE A 239 -9.75 -2.86 -15.55
CA ILE A 239 -8.87 -2.92 -14.39
C ILE A 239 -9.70 -2.66 -13.15
N ASP A 240 -9.81 -3.69 -12.31
CA ASP A 240 -10.47 -3.62 -11.02
C ASP A 240 -9.41 -3.36 -9.92
N TYR A 241 -9.45 -2.19 -9.29
CA TYR A 241 -8.47 -1.77 -8.29
C TYR A 241 -9.10 -1.07 -7.08
N ALA A 242 -8.44 -1.25 -5.94
CA ALA A 242 -8.86 -0.69 -4.67
C ALA A 242 -8.18 0.67 -4.41
N THR A 243 -8.95 1.60 -3.87
CA THR A 243 -8.48 2.89 -3.35
C THR A 243 -8.39 2.78 -1.83
N THR A 244 -7.18 2.82 -1.27
CA THR A 244 -6.92 2.49 0.15
C THR A 244 -6.52 3.71 0.98
N GLN A 245 -7.08 3.90 2.17
CA GLN A 245 -6.55 4.87 3.14
C GLN A 245 -5.62 4.16 4.12
N THR A 246 -4.53 4.81 4.52
CA THR A 246 -3.62 4.34 5.56
C THR A 246 -3.68 5.26 6.77
N MET A 247 -3.49 4.70 7.96
CA MET A 247 -3.41 5.43 9.20
C MET A 247 -2.38 4.76 10.11
N GLN A 248 -1.64 5.56 10.86
CA GLN A 248 -0.79 5.06 11.93
C GLN A 248 -1.69 4.59 13.09
N ALA A 249 -1.53 3.34 13.52
CA ALA A 249 -2.30 2.75 14.60
C ALA A 249 -1.37 2.48 15.78
N ALA A 250 -1.73 2.98 16.97
CA ALA A 250 -1.04 2.68 18.20
C ALA A 250 -1.42 1.27 18.69
N GLU A 251 -0.44 0.53 19.16
CA GLU A 251 -0.69 -0.74 19.83
C GLU A 251 -1.31 -0.53 21.23
N ILE A 252 -2.30 -1.34 21.57
CA ILE A 252 -2.98 -1.26 22.86
C ILE A 252 -2.12 -1.95 23.93
N VAL A 253 -1.53 -1.17 24.83
CA VAL A 253 -0.72 -1.69 25.94
C VAL A 253 -1.53 -1.96 27.21
N ALA A 254 -2.63 -1.21 27.43
CA ALA A 254 -3.49 -1.32 28.60
C ALA A 254 -4.98 -1.18 28.20
N PRO A 255 -5.74 -2.30 28.10
CA PRO A 255 -7.19 -2.21 27.95
C PRO A 255 -7.81 -1.81 29.30
N VAL A 256 -8.57 -0.72 29.31
CA VAL A 256 -9.40 -0.34 30.48
C VAL A 256 -10.84 -0.71 30.17
N SER A 257 -11.41 -1.65 30.94
CA SER A 257 -12.83 -1.99 30.87
C SER A 257 -13.56 -1.38 32.07
N ASN A 258 -14.42 -0.39 31.81
CA ASN A 258 -15.33 0.13 32.84
C ASN A 258 -16.55 -0.80 32.92
N LEU A 259 -16.49 -1.80 33.79
CA LEU A 259 -17.65 -2.61 34.13
C LEU A 259 -18.43 -1.91 35.24
N SER A 260 -19.60 -1.34 34.91
CA SER A 260 -20.55 -0.91 35.93
C SER A 260 -21.19 -2.16 36.56
N PRO A 261 -21.20 -2.32 37.89
CA PRO A 261 -21.89 -3.44 38.51
C PRO A 261 -23.39 -3.34 38.21
N SER A 262 -23.92 -4.28 37.43
CA SER A 262 -25.34 -4.61 37.42
C SER A 262 -25.72 -5.18 38.81
N PRO A 263 -26.99 -5.07 39.27
CA PRO A 263 -27.39 -5.55 40.59
C PRO A 263 -26.93 -7.00 40.85
N ALA A 264 -26.49 -7.25 42.08
CA ALA A 264 -25.82 -8.48 42.50
C ALA A 264 -26.52 -9.75 42.00
N GLY A 265 -25.78 -10.65 41.33
CA GLY A 265 -26.24 -12.01 41.04
C GLY A 265 -26.03 -12.53 39.62
N SER A 266 -25.55 -11.72 38.65
CA SER A 266 -25.26 -12.22 37.30
C SER A 266 -23.81 -12.70 37.18
N PRO A 267 -23.56 -13.96 36.78
CA PRO A 267 -22.20 -14.47 36.57
C PRO A 267 -21.55 -13.75 35.39
N VAL A 268 -20.39 -13.13 35.64
CA VAL A 268 -19.52 -12.57 34.59
C VAL A 268 -18.73 -13.73 33.99
N ILE A 269 -19.07 -14.10 32.75
CA ILE A 269 -18.30 -15.08 31.98
C ILE A 269 -17.37 -14.30 31.04
N THR A 270 -16.11 -14.16 31.42
CA THR A 270 -15.07 -13.66 30.52
C THR A 270 -14.63 -14.82 29.63
N ARG A 271 -14.98 -14.78 28.34
CA ARG A 271 -14.37 -15.67 27.33
C ARG A 271 -13.09 -15.02 26.84
N ASN A 272 -11.96 -15.67 27.09
CA ASN A 272 -10.71 -15.33 26.39
C ASN A 272 -10.82 -15.78 24.93
N PRO A 273 -10.35 -14.95 23.97
CA PRO A 273 -10.22 -15.33 22.57
C PRO A 273 -9.16 -16.43 22.36
#